data_AF-A0A7Y2ARB2-F1
#
_entry.id   AF-A0A7Y2ARB2-F1
#
_cell.length_a   1.000
_cell.length_b   1.000
_cell.length_c   1.000
_cell.angle_alpha   90.00
_cell.angle_beta   90.00
_cell.angle_gamma   90.00
#
_symmetry.space_group_name_H-M   'P 1'
#
loop_
_entity.id
_entity.type
_entity.pdbx_description
1 polymer ?
#
loop_
_entity_poly.entity_id
_entity_poly.type
_entity_poly.pdbx_seq_one_letter_code
_entity_poly.pdbx_strand_id
1 'polypeptide(L)' 'STAWEICMALKENGLLAKPTHGNIIRFAPPLVMTEDQLMDCVGIIRRTILDFERK' A
#
# COMPACT_ATOMS: atom_id res chain seq x y z
N SER A 1 -14.63 4.13 -2.90
CA SER A 1 -14.37 4.58 -1.52
C SER A 1 -12.89 4.81 -1.41
N THR A 2 -12.47 5.86 -0.72
CA THR A 2 -11.06 6.31 -0.72
C THR A 2 -10.08 5.19 -0.38
N ALA A 3 -10.39 4.34 0.60
CA ALA A 3 -9.56 3.20 0.96
C ALA A 3 -9.44 2.15 -0.16
N TRP A 4 -10.50 1.91 -0.93
CA TRP A 4 -10.48 1.00 -2.08
C TRP A 4 -9.64 1.58 -3.23
N GLU A 5 -9.80 2.87 -3.53
CA GLU A 5 -9.01 3.56 -4.56
C GLU A 5 -7.52 3.55 -4.24
N ILE A 6 -7.15 3.77 -2.98
CA ILE A 6 -5.75 3.66 -2.55
C ILE A 6 -5.25 2.21 -2.70
N CYS A 7 -6.05 1.19 -2.36
CA CYS A 7 -5.67 -0.21 -2.57
C CYS A 7 -5.45 -0.54 -4.05
N MET A 8 -6.27 0.04 -4.94
CA MET A 8 -6.08 -0.08 -6.39
C MET A 8 -4.79 0.59 -6.87
N ALA A 9 -4.48 1.79 -6.36
CA ALA A 9 -3.23 2.49 -6.69
C ALA A 9 -1.99 1.73 -6.18
N LEU A 10 -2.06 1.17 -4.97
CA LEU A 10 -0.99 0.33 -4.41
C LEU A 10 -0.74 -0.90 -5.28
N LYS A 11 -1.82 -1.54 -5.77
CA LYS A 11 -1.72 -2.69 -6.69
C LYS A 11 -0.98 -2.32 -7.98
N GLU A 12 -1.27 -1.17 -8.58
CA GLU A 12 -0.58 -0.74 -9.81
C GLU A 12 0.91 -0.47 -9.58
N ASN A 13 1.27 -0.02 -8.37
CA ASN A 13 2.65 0.17 -7.95
C ASN A 13 3.33 -1.12 -7.42
N GLY A 14 2.66 -2.28 -7.54
CA GLY A 14 3.24 -3.59 -7.21
C GLY A 14 3.05 -4.05 -5.76
N LEU A 15 2.16 -3.42 -4.99
CA LEU A 15 1.91 -3.75 -3.59
C LEU A 15 0.45 -4.12 -3.32
N LEU A 16 0.23 -5.32 -2.79
CA LEU A 16 -1.12 -5.80 -2.46
C LEU A 16 -1.52 -5.39 -1.05
N ALA A 17 -2.70 -4.80 -0.94
CA ALA A 17 -3.34 -4.47 0.33
C ALA A 17 -4.85 -4.68 0.23
N LYS A 18 -5.53 -4.76 1.37
CA LYS A 18 -7.00 -4.81 1.40
C LYS A 18 -7.58 -3.74 2.32
N PRO A 19 -8.74 -3.17 1.97
CA PRO A 19 -9.48 -2.34 2.90
C PRO A 19 -10.22 -3.21 3.91
N THR A 20 -10.33 -2.73 5.14
CA THR A 20 -11.06 -3.36 6.25
C THR A 20 -11.79 -2.28 7.02
N HIS A 21 -12.95 -2.62 7.59
CA HIS A 21 -13.82 -1.67 8.31
C HIS A 21 -14.13 -0.37 7.52
N GLY A 22 -14.11 -0.43 6.17
CA GLY A 22 -14.41 0.68 5.26
C GLY A 22 -13.30 1.71 5.04
N ASN A 23 -12.42 1.93 6.01
CA ASN A 23 -11.41 3.01 5.99
C ASN A 23 -9.98 2.57 6.35
N ILE A 24 -9.75 1.34 6.81
CA ILE A 24 -8.42 0.88 7.22
C ILE A 24 -7.77 0.07 6.10
N ILE A 25 -6.58 0.48 5.67
CA ILE A 25 -5.76 -0.30 4.73
C ILE A 25 -4.91 -1.30 5.53
N ARG A 26 -5.08 -2.60 5.25
CA ARG A 26 -4.35 -3.69 5.92
C ARG A 26 -3.27 -4.24 5.01
N PHE A 27 -2.05 -4.24 5.53
CA PHE A 27 -0.90 -4.94 4.97
C PHE A 27 -0.65 -6.23 5.76
N ALA A 28 -0.41 -7.32 5.04
CA ALA A 28 -0.09 -8.62 5.64
C ALA A 28 1.12 -9.22 4.91
N PRO A 29 2.33 -8.66 5.14
CA PRO A 29 3.54 -9.18 4.50
C PRO A 29 3.92 -10.56 5.09
N PRO A 30 4.67 -11.38 4.35
CA PRO A 30 5.24 -12.62 4.88
C PRO A 30 6.22 -12.35 6.03
N LEU A 31 6.24 -13.22 7.06
CA LEU A 31 7.16 -13.10 8.20
C LEU A 31 8.64 -13.34 7.82
N VAL A 32 8.88 -13.87 6.61
CA VAL A 32 10.20 -14.16 6.06
C VAL A 32 10.78 -13.00 5.24
N MET A 33 10.08 -11.86 5.18
CA MET A 33 10.52 -10.65 4.48
C MET A 33 11.84 -10.12 5.05
N THR A 34 12.76 -9.76 4.17
CA THR A 34 14.03 -9.09 4.52
C THR A 34 13.83 -7.59 4.74
N GLU A 35 14.80 -6.93 5.39
CA GLU A 35 14.76 -5.48 5.63
C GLU A 35 14.69 -4.69 4.32
N ASP A 36 15.47 -5.07 3.31
CA ASP A 36 15.47 -4.40 2.00
C ASP A 36 14.09 -4.47 1.32
N GLN A 37 13.46 -5.65 1.34
CA GLN A 37 12.10 -5.83 0.79
C GLN A 37 11.05 -5.02 1.56
N LEU A 38 11.20 -4.89 2.88
CA LEU A 38 10.34 -4.04 3.69
C LEU A 38 10.49 -2.58 3.29
N MET A 39 11.74 -2.11 3.13
CA MET A 39 12.03 -0.73 2.74
C MET A 39 11.54 -0.41 1.32
N ASP A 40 11.64 -1.35 0.39
CA ASP A 40 11.03 -1.23 -0.94
C ASP A 40 9.52 -1.07 -0.86
N CYS A 41 8.85 -1.90 -0.04
CA CYS A 41 7.40 -1.81 0.18
C CYS A 41 7.00 -0.46 0.80
N VAL A 42 7.75 0.03 1.80
CA VAL A 42 7.54 1.35 2.41
C VAL A 42 7.71 2.46 1.36
N GLY A 43 8.70 2.33 0.46
CA GLY A 43 8.91 3.25 -0.65
C GLY A 43 7.72 3.30 -1.61
N ILE A 44 7.13 2.15 -1.93
CA ILE A 44 5.91 2.05 -2.75
C ILE A 44 4.72 2.73 -2.04
N ILE A 45 4.52 2.45 -0.75
CA ILE A 45 3.43 3.05 0.05
C ILE A 45 3.56 4.57 0.03
N ARG A 46 4.75 5.09 0.37
CA ARG A 46 5.02 6.54 0.41
C ARG A 46 4.70 7.21 -0.93
N ARG A 47 5.23 6.66 -2.02
CA ARG A 47 5.01 7.19 -3.37
C ARG A 47 3.54 7.22 -3.73
N THR A 48 2.84 6.11 -3.49
CA THR A 48 1.42 5.98 -3.81
C THR A 48 0.57 7.02 -3.09
N ILE A 49 0.81 7.23 -1.79
CA ILE A 49 0.06 8.22 -1.01
C ILE A 49 0.35 9.65 -1.48
N LEU A 50 1.62 10.00 -1.70
CA LEU A 50 2.00 11.34 -2.18
C LEU A 50 1.50 11.64 -3.61
N ASP A 51 1.38 10.63 -4.46
CA ASP A 51 0.78 10.77 -5.79
C ASP A 51 -0.74 10.90 -5.70
N PHE A 52 -1.37 10.26 -4.71
CA PHE A 52 -2.81 10.33 -4.49
C PHE A 52 -3.24 11.71 -3.96
N GLU A 53 -2.47 12.35 -3.08
CA GLU A 53 -2.75 13.72 -2.60
C GLU A 53 -2.60 14.80 -3.68
N ARG A 54 -1.87 14.52 -4.76
CA ARG A 54 -1.66 15.46 -5.87
C ARG A 54 -2.75 15.39 -6.95
N LYS A 55 -3.66 14.42 -6.87
CA LYS A 55 -4.83 14.28 -7.75
C LYS A 55 -6.06 14.91 -7.12
#